data_AF-A0A661J8I0-F1
#
_entry.id   AF-A0A661J8I0-F1
#
_cell.length_a   1.000
_cell.length_b   1.000
_cell.length_c   1.000
_cell.angle_alpha   90.00
_cell.angle_beta   90.00
_cell.angle_gamma   90.00
#
_symmetry.space_group_name_H-M   'P 1'
#
loop_
_entity.id
_entity.type
_entity.pdbx_description
1 polymer ?
#
loop_
_entity_poly.entity_id
_entity_poly.type
_entity_poly.pdbx_seq_one_letter_code
_entity_poly.pdbx_strand_id
1 'polypeptide(L)'
;MHLLSLILFFIILILSLFSIAFGLPGTFFIFIDALIYGWLTHFSKITATMLIILFILAIISEGLDFVSALYGAKKFGSSKRGIWLSLIGGFVCSIIMAPFFFGIGALIGGFIGVFLGGLLGGLWETKKLNKAYNIGLGAFLGRVIGSTLKVFIGFAMIIWIAMKLI
;
A
#
# COMPACT_ATOMS: atom_id res chain seq x y z
N MET A 1 3.04 -27.18 19.92
CA MET A 1 2.95 -25.71 19.79
C MET A 1 3.56 -25.16 18.51
N HIS A 2 4.58 -25.80 17.89
CA HIS A 2 5.21 -25.31 16.65
C HIS A 2 4.34 -25.29 15.39
N LEU A 3 3.43 -26.26 15.20
CA LEU A 3 2.60 -26.33 13.99
C LEU A 3 1.53 -25.23 13.94
N LEU A 4 0.87 -24.95 15.07
CA LEU A 4 -0.18 -23.94 15.15
C LEU A 4 0.39 -22.53 14.92
N SER A 5 1.54 -22.21 15.51
CA SER A 5 2.20 -20.92 15.31
C SER A 5 2.65 -20.73 13.86
N LEU A 6 3.12 -21.79 13.20
CA LEU A 6 3.49 -21.74 11.78
C LEU A 6 2.28 -21.55 10.87
N ILE A 7 1.16 -22.23 11.13
CA ILE A 7 -0.08 -22.04 10.35
C ILE A 7 -0.59 -20.61 10.50
N LEU A 8 -0.68 -20.10 11.72
CA LEU A 8 -1.12 -18.72 11.99
C LEU A 8 -0.21 -17.70 11.30
N PHE A 9 1.11 -17.91 11.35
CA PHE A 9 2.08 -17.06 10.66
C PHE A 9 1.81 -16.98 9.15
N PHE A 10 1.66 -18.11 8.46
CA PHE A 10 1.34 -18.07 7.02
C PHE A 10 -0.02 -17.42 6.70
N ILE A 11 -1.02 -17.60 7.57
CA ILE A 11 -2.32 -16.93 7.42
C ILE A 11 -2.14 -15.41 7.52
N ILE A 12 -1.38 -14.92 8.51
CA ILE A 12 -1.14 -13.48 8.71
C ILE A 12 -0.32 -12.91 7.54
N LEU A 13 0.68 -13.62 7.02
CA LEU A 13 1.41 -13.21 5.81
C LEU A 13 0.47 -13.02 4.61
N ILE A 14 -0.43 -13.97 4.37
CA ILE A 14 -1.39 -13.90 3.26
C ILE A 14 -2.35 -12.71 3.48
N LEU A 15 -2.90 -12.56 4.68
CA LEU A 15 -3.77 -11.42 5.02
C LEU A 15 -3.05 -10.08 4.87
N SER A 16 -1.77 -10.02 5.24
CA SER A 16 -0.91 -8.84 5.07
C SER A 16 -0.74 -8.49 3.59
N LEU A 17 -0.55 -9.48 2.72
CA LEU A 17 -0.49 -9.28 1.29
C LEU A 17 -1.83 -8.77 0.72
N PHE A 18 -2.96 -9.35 1.15
CA PHE A 18 -4.29 -8.86 0.77
C PHE A 18 -4.53 -7.41 1.22
N SER A 19 -4.01 -7.01 2.38
CA SER A 19 -4.16 -5.65 2.88
C SER A 19 -3.53 -4.60 1.96
N ILE A 20 -2.48 -4.96 1.19
CA ILE A 20 -1.86 -4.08 0.19
C ILE A 20 -2.89 -3.67 -0.87
N ALA A 21 -3.75 -4.60 -1.29
CA ALA A 21 -4.79 -4.34 -2.28
C ALA A 21 -5.83 -3.33 -1.78
N PHE A 22 -6.11 -3.31 -0.46
CA PHE A 22 -6.98 -2.33 0.19
C PHE A 22 -6.30 -0.99 0.47
N GLY A 23 -5.05 -0.81 0.03
CA GLY A 23 -4.29 0.41 0.21
C GLY A 23 -3.72 0.60 1.62
N LEU A 24 -3.76 -0.45 2.45
CA LEU A 24 -3.18 -0.47 3.80
C LEU A 24 -1.65 -0.68 3.74
N PRO A 25 -0.92 -0.40 4.83
CA PRO A 25 0.53 -0.59 4.90
C PRO A 25 0.93 -2.07 5.03
N GLY A 26 0.53 -2.91 4.08
CA GLY A 26 0.62 -4.36 4.20
C GLY A 26 2.04 -4.93 4.29
N THR A 27 3.05 -4.25 3.74
CA THR A 27 4.44 -4.68 3.88
C THR A 27 4.98 -4.47 5.29
N PHE A 28 4.49 -3.46 6.02
CA PHE A 28 4.75 -3.34 7.45
C PHE A 28 4.09 -4.47 8.24
N PHE A 29 2.89 -4.93 7.86
CA PHE A 29 2.27 -6.08 8.51
C PHE A 29 3.07 -7.37 8.29
N ILE A 30 3.61 -7.60 7.07
CA ILE A 30 4.54 -8.71 6.80
C ILE A 30 5.76 -8.64 7.74
N PHE A 31 6.36 -7.45 7.90
CA PHE A 31 7.49 -7.25 8.80
C PHE A 31 7.14 -7.52 10.27
N ILE A 32 6.02 -6.98 10.75
CA ILE A 32 5.57 -7.14 12.15
C ILE A 32 5.30 -8.62 12.45
N ASP A 33 4.65 -9.33 11.53
CA ASP A 33 4.39 -10.76 11.67
C ASP A 33 5.70 -11.57 11.74
N ALA A 34 6.65 -11.28 10.84
CA ALA A 34 7.99 -11.89 10.87
C ALA A 34 8.75 -11.59 12.16
N LEU A 35 8.62 -10.37 12.70
CA LEU A 35 9.22 -9.97 13.97
C LEU A 35 8.65 -10.78 15.14
N ILE A 36 7.31 -10.89 15.22
CA ILE A 36 6.62 -11.65 16.26
C ILE A 36 6.99 -13.13 16.17
N TYR A 37 6.96 -13.71 14.98
CA TYR A 37 7.35 -15.12 14.79
C TYR A 37 8.83 -15.37 15.12
N GLY A 38 9.72 -14.46 14.71
CA GLY A 38 11.13 -14.51 15.07
C GLY A 38 11.33 -14.48 16.57
N TRP A 39 10.64 -13.58 17.28
CA TRP A 39 10.72 -13.49 18.73
C TRP A 39 10.23 -14.76 19.44
N LEU A 40 9.08 -15.31 19.01
CA LEU A 40 8.51 -16.55 19.55
C LEU A 40 9.38 -17.80 19.30
N THR A 41 10.20 -17.77 18.25
CA THR A 41 11.10 -18.88 17.88
C THR A 41 12.57 -18.62 18.25
N HIS A 42 12.81 -17.64 19.12
CA HIS A 42 14.15 -17.22 19.58
C HIS A 42 15.13 -16.92 18.43
N PHE A 43 14.62 -16.37 17.34
CA PHE A 43 15.37 -15.99 16.13
C PHE A 43 16.15 -17.16 15.49
N SER A 44 15.67 -18.39 15.67
CA SER A 44 16.31 -19.61 15.14
C SER A 44 16.32 -19.66 13.60
N LYS A 45 15.20 -19.33 12.96
CA LYS A 45 15.09 -19.27 11.49
C LYS A 45 15.03 -17.83 10.95
N ILE A 46 14.25 -16.96 11.60
CA ILE A 46 14.17 -15.53 11.27
C ILE A 46 15.22 -14.79 12.07
N THR A 47 16.32 -14.39 11.42
CA THR A 47 17.43 -13.70 12.08
C THR A 47 17.22 -12.19 12.16
N ALA A 48 17.93 -11.52 13.06
CA ALA A 48 17.90 -10.06 13.17
C ALA A 48 18.27 -9.35 11.85
N THR A 49 19.26 -9.89 11.11
CA THR A 49 19.64 -9.36 9.80
C THR A 49 18.49 -9.43 8.80
N MET A 50 17.73 -10.54 8.80
CA MET A 50 16.56 -10.70 7.94
C MET A 50 15.49 -9.65 8.28
N LEU A 51 15.23 -9.42 9.56
CA LEU A 51 14.27 -8.42 10.02
C LEU A 51 14.66 -7.00 9.60
N ILE A 52 15.94 -6.64 9.70
CA ILE A 52 16.44 -5.34 9.22
C ILE A 52 16.16 -5.17 7.72
N ILE A 53 16.46 -6.20 6.92
CA ILE A 53 16.21 -6.14 5.47
C ILE A 53 14.72 -6.06 5.17
N LEU A 54 13.87 -6.84 5.86
CA LEU A 54 12.42 -6.78 5.71
C LEU A 54 11.86 -5.40 6.08
N PHE A 55 12.38 -4.77 7.13
CA PHE A 55 11.99 -3.43 7.54
C PHE A 55 12.37 -2.38 6.49
N ILE A 56 13.58 -2.47 5.93
CA ILE A 56 14.04 -1.61 4.84
C ILE A 56 13.15 -1.77 3.61
N LEU A 57 12.84 -3.02 3.22
CA LEU A 57 11.93 -3.30 2.10
C LEU A 57 10.52 -2.76 2.34
N ALA A 58 10.00 -2.86 3.57
CA ALA A 58 8.71 -2.28 3.93
C ALA A 58 8.72 -0.76 3.74
N ILE A 59 9.73 -0.05 4.29
CA ILE A 59 9.89 1.40 4.10
C ILE A 59 10.00 1.77 2.62
N ILE A 60 10.82 1.06 1.85
CA ILE A 60 11.00 1.32 0.42
C ILE A 60 9.69 1.13 -0.32
N SER A 61 8.95 0.06 -0.04
CA SER A 61 7.69 -0.23 -0.72
C SER A 61 6.61 0.83 -0.46
N GLU A 62 6.42 1.23 0.80
CA GLU A 62 5.45 2.27 1.17
C GLU A 62 5.89 3.63 0.64
N GLY A 63 7.19 3.91 0.68
CA GLY A 63 7.78 5.09 0.09
C GLY A 63 7.55 5.17 -1.42
N LEU A 64 7.77 4.07 -2.16
CA LEU A 64 7.54 4.01 -3.60
C LEU A 64 6.06 4.19 -3.94
N ASP A 65 5.15 3.62 -3.16
CA ASP A 65 3.72 3.77 -3.35
C ASP A 65 3.29 5.24 -3.19
N PHE A 66 3.74 5.88 -2.11
CA PHE A 66 3.49 7.29 -1.85
C PHE A 66 4.14 8.21 -2.90
N VAL A 67 5.42 8.00 -3.20
CA VAL A 67 6.17 8.82 -4.17
C VAL A 67 5.61 8.66 -5.58
N SER A 68 5.16 7.48 -5.97
CA SER A 68 4.56 7.25 -7.30
C SER A 68 3.24 8.01 -7.44
N ALA A 69 2.38 7.99 -6.40
CA ALA A 69 1.16 8.80 -6.37
C ALA A 69 1.46 10.31 -6.44
N LEU A 70 2.45 10.78 -5.66
CA LEU A 70 2.91 12.17 -5.66
C LEU A 70 3.45 12.61 -7.02
N TYR A 71 4.34 11.81 -7.60
CA TYR A 71 4.99 12.07 -8.87
C TYR A 71 3.96 12.07 -10.00
N GLY A 72 3.05 11.10 -9.99
CA GLY A 72 1.91 11.02 -10.91
C GLY A 72 1.09 12.31 -10.89
N ALA A 73 0.67 12.79 -9.72
CA ALA A 73 -0.07 14.04 -9.60
C ALA A 73 0.74 15.28 -10.05
N LYS A 74 2.02 15.38 -9.61
CA LYS A 74 2.89 16.52 -9.95
C LYS A 74 3.20 16.62 -11.43
N LYS A 75 3.39 15.49 -12.13
CA LYS A 75 3.69 15.45 -13.56
C LYS A 75 2.62 16.15 -14.40
N PHE A 76 1.37 16.14 -13.95
CA PHE A 76 0.25 16.82 -14.60
C PHE A 76 -0.05 18.22 -14.02
N GLY A 77 0.85 18.76 -13.19
CA GLY A 77 0.78 20.13 -12.69
C GLY A 77 0.01 20.31 -11.38
N SER A 78 -0.23 19.25 -10.62
CA SER A 78 -0.88 19.36 -9.30
C SER A 78 -0.05 20.21 -8.34
N SER A 79 -0.71 21.13 -7.62
CA SER A 79 -0.09 21.78 -6.47
C SER A 79 -0.04 20.84 -5.25
N LYS A 80 0.62 21.31 -4.18
CA LYS A 80 0.64 20.62 -2.88
C LYS A 80 -0.76 20.36 -2.33
N ARG A 81 -1.72 21.25 -2.60
CA ARG A 81 -3.11 21.08 -2.14
C ARG A 81 -3.79 19.93 -2.89
N GLY A 82 -3.75 19.91 -4.22
CA GLY A 82 -4.34 18.81 -5.01
C GLY A 82 -3.77 17.43 -4.67
N ILE A 83 -2.50 17.36 -4.29
CA ILE A 83 -1.88 16.15 -3.76
C ILE A 83 -2.53 15.71 -2.43
N TRP A 84 -2.70 16.63 -1.47
CA TRP A 84 -3.33 16.29 -0.20
C TRP A 84 -4.79 15.88 -0.40
N LEU A 85 -5.51 16.56 -1.29
CA LEU A 85 -6.88 16.19 -1.64
C LEU A 85 -6.97 14.81 -2.28
N SER A 86 -6.04 14.42 -3.15
CA SER A 86 -6.04 13.07 -3.73
C SER A 86 -5.76 11.98 -2.67
N LEU A 87 -4.79 12.20 -1.79
CA LEU A 87 -4.48 11.27 -0.70
C LEU A 87 -5.66 11.11 0.27
N ILE A 88 -6.23 12.23 0.72
CA ILE A 88 -7.39 12.23 1.63
C ILE A 88 -8.60 11.64 0.91
N GLY A 89 -8.85 12.02 -0.35
CA GLY A 89 -9.92 11.48 -1.16
C GLY A 89 -9.84 9.96 -1.27
N GLY A 90 -8.65 9.42 -1.54
CA GLY A 90 -8.40 7.98 -1.59
C GLY A 90 -8.73 7.30 -0.26
N PHE A 91 -8.24 7.84 0.85
CA PHE A 91 -8.49 7.27 2.17
C PHE A 91 -9.98 7.31 2.57
N VAL A 92 -10.62 8.47 2.39
CA VAL A 92 -12.04 8.68 2.74
C VAL A 92 -12.95 7.82 1.87
N CYS A 93 -12.76 7.82 0.55
CA CYS A 93 -13.57 6.97 -0.33
C CYS A 93 -13.32 5.47 -0.09
N SER A 94 -12.10 5.06 0.25
CA SER A 94 -11.81 3.69 0.66
C SER A 94 -12.62 3.28 1.88
N ILE A 95 -12.66 4.11 2.93
CA ILE A 95 -13.47 3.84 4.14
C ILE A 95 -14.96 3.81 3.82
N ILE A 96 -15.46 4.79 3.08
CA ILE A 96 -16.89 4.88 2.72
C ILE A 96 -17.32 3.68 1.90
N MET A 97 -16.47 3.20 0.99
CA MET A 97 -16.79 2.06 0.14
C MET A 97 -16.41 0.71 0.76
N ALA A 98 -15.70 0.66 1.89
CA ALA A 98 -15.30 -0.58 2.56
C ALA A 98 -16.47 -1.56 2.87
N PRO A 99 -17.67 -1.11 3.27
CA PRO A 99 -18.79 -2.03 3.52
C PRO A 99 -19.32 -2.74 2.26
N PHE A 100 -18.99 -2.25 1.07
CA PHE A 100 -19.50 -2.79 -0.18
C PHE A 100 -18.62 -3.94 -0.69
N PHE A 101 -19.27 -4.93 -1.31
CA PHE A 101 -18.61 -6.08 -1.96
C PHE A 101 -17.60 -6.81 -1.05
N PHE A 102 -17.95 -7.07 0.22
CA PHE A 102 -17.10 -7.79 1.18
C PHE A 102 -15.68 -7.17 1.34
N GLY A 103 -15.59 -5.84 1.35
CA GLY A 103 -14.32 -5.12 1.48
C GLY A 103 -13.72 -4.68 0.15
N ILE A 104 -14.09 -5.29 -0.99
CA ILE A 104 -13.57 -4.92 -2.32
C ILE A 104 -13.88 -3.45 -2.64
N GLY A 105 -15.00 -2.92 -2.12
CA GLY A 105 -15.31 -1.51 -2.27
C GLY A 105 -14.23 -0.59 -1.70
N ALA A 106 -13.46 -0.97 -0.67
CA ALA A 106 -12.33 -0.17 -0.19
C ALA A 106 -11.23 0.00 -1.25
N LEU A 107 -10.92 -1.05 -2.01
CA LEU A 107 -9.95 -0.99 -3.11
C LEU A 107 -10.45 -0.01 -4.18
N ILE A 108 -11.67 -0.22 -4.67
CA ILE A 108 -12.26 0.60 -5.73
C ILE A 108 -12.37 2.05 -5.25
N GLY A 109 -12.81 2.26 -4.00
CA GLY A 109 -12.95 3.56 -3.37
C GLY A 109 -11.64 4.28 -3.18
N GLY A 110 -10.57 3.55 -2.87
CA GLY A 110 -9.21 4.11 -2.83
C GLY A 110 -8.81 4.72 -4.16
N PHE A 111 -8.98 3.99 -5.26
CA PHE A 111 -8.63 4.47 -6.59
C PHE A 111 -9.53 5.61 -7.08
N ILE A 112 -10.85 5.46 -6.91
CA ILE A 112 -11.83 6.50 -7.27
C ILE A 112 -11.57 7.76 -6.44
N GLY A 113 -11.33 7.61 -5.15
CA GLY A 113 -11.06 8.71 -4.24
C GLY A 113 -9.79 9.48 -4.58
N VAL A 114 -8.71 8.79 -4.96
CA VAL A 114 -7.48 9.44 -5.44
C VAL A 114 -7.75 10.25 -6.69
N PHE A 115 -8.49 9.68 -7.65
CA PHE A 115 -8.87 10.37 -8.87
C PHE A 115 -9.74 11.60 -8.60
N LEU A 116 -10.82 11.44 -7.84
CA LEU A 116 -11.77 12.52 -7.52
C LEU A 116 -11.12 13.60 -6.67
N GLY A 117 -10.32 13.24 -5.67
CA GLY A 117 -9.59 14.19 -4.84
C GLY A 117 -8.58 15.00 -5.67
N GLY A 118 -7.84 14.34 -6.56
CA GLY A 118 -6.95 15.01 -7.51
C GLY A 118 -7.70 15.94 -8.47
N LEU A 119 -8.86 15.51 -8.98
CA LEU A 119 -9.72 16.30 -9.84
C LEU A 119 -10.28 17.54 -9.12
N LEU A 120 -10.78 17.39 -7.89
CA LEU A 120 -11.27 18.50 -7.07
C LEU A 120 -10.16 19.51 -6.76
N GLY A 121 -8.99 19.01 -6.37
CA GLY A 121 -7.81 19.86 -6.15
C GLY A 121 -7.38 20.61 -7.40
N GLY A 122 -7.30 19.90 -8.53
CA GLY A 122 -6.98 20.49 -9.82
C GLY A 122 -8.02 21.51 -10.30
N LEU A 123 -9.30 21.31 -9.98
CA LEU A 123 -10.37 22.26 -10.28
C LEU A 123 -10.24 23.54 -9.46
N TRP A 124 -9.95 23.43 -8.17
CA TRP A 124 -9.69 24.58 -7.32
C TRP A 124 -8.48 25.39 -7.77
N GLU A 125 -7.45 24.72 -8.28
CA GLU A 125 -6.21 25.37 -8.70
C GLU A 125 -6.33 26.00 -10.09
N THR A 126 -6.86 25.25 -11.06
CA THR A 126 -6.80 25.63 -12.48
C THR A 126 -8.09 26.26 -12.99
N LYS A 127 -9.21 26.06 -12.29
CA LYS A 127 -10.58 26.42 -12.72
C LYS A 127 -10.97 25.85 -14.09
N LYS A 128 -10.24 24.85 -14.60
CA LYS A 128 -10.44 24.25 -15.93
C LYS A 128 -10.57 22.74 -15.79
N LEU A 129 -11.74 22.21 -16.15
CA LEU A 129 -12.06 20.77 -16.07
C LEU A 129 -11.02 19.90 -16.79
N ASN A 130 -10.61 20.27 -18.01
CA ASN A 130 -9.63 19.47 -18.77
C ASN A 130 -8.28 19.34 -18.06
N LYS A 131 -7.81 20.40 -17.41
CA LYS A 131 -6.53 20.35 -16.66
C LYS A 131 -6.70 19.55 -15.36
N ALA A 132 -7.80 19.77 -14.66
CA ALA A 132 -8.12 19.06 -13.42
C ALA A 132 -8.28 17.55 -13.62
N TYR A 133 -8.91 17.15 -14.72
CA TYR A 133 -9.04 15.75 -15.12
C TYR A 133 -7.68 15.07 -15.29
N ASN A 134 -6.75 15.74 -15.99
CA ASN A 134 -5.39 15.24 -16.16
C ASN A 134 -4.62 15.13 -14.83
N ILE A 135 -4.84 16.05 -13.89
CA ILE A 135 -4.27 15.98 -12.54
C ILE A 135 -4.82 14.75 -11.78
N GLY A 136 -6.14 14.55 -11.82
CA GLY A 136 -6.79 13.37 -11.23
C GLY A 136 -6.28 12.06 -11.84
N LEU A 137 -6.21 11.98 -13.17
CA LEU A 137 -5.64 10.82 -13.87
C LEU A 137 -4.18 10.58 -13.49
N GLY A 138 -3.38 11.64 -13.38
CA GLY A 138 -2.00 11.57 -12.94
C GLY A 138 -1.85 10.93 -11.56
N ALA A 139 -2.65 11.39 -10.59
CA ALA A 139 -2.67 10.83 -9.24
C ALA A 139 -3.11 9.35 -9.24
N PHE A 140 -4.16 9.01 -10.01
CA PHE A 140 -4.64 7.64 -10.17
C PHE A 140 -3.58 6.71 -10.76
N LEU A 141 -2.97 7.09 -11.88
CA LEU A 141 -1.92 6.29 -12.52
C LEU A 141 -0.69 6.14 -11.62
N GLY A 142 -0.32 7.22 -10.91
CA GLY A 142 0.73 7.17 -9.90
C GLY A 142 0.43 6.16 -8.80
N ARG A 143 -0.82 6.13 -8.29
CA ARG A 143 -1.27 5.13 -7.31
C ARG A 143 -1.23 3.71 -7.86
N VAL A 144 -1.66 3.49 -9.10
CA VAL A 144 -1.64 2.15 -9.74
C VAL A 144 -0.20 1.62 -9.86
N ILE A 145 0.74 2.46 -10.32
CA ILE A 145 2.14 2.07 -10.44
C ILE A 145 2.73 1.77 -9.06
N GLY A 146 2.49 2.66 -8.09
CA GLY A 146 2.94 2.52 -6.71
C GLY A 146 2.44 1.23 -6.05
N SER A 147 1.14 0.98 -6.12
CA SER A 147 0.52 -0.22 -5.53
C SER A 147 1.02 -1.50 -6.20
N THR A 148 1.25 -1.47 -7.52
CA THR A 148 1.76 -2.62 -8.28
C THR A 148 3.17 -3.00 -7.81
N LEU A 149 4.08 -2.01 -7.73
CA LEU A 149 5.44 -2.23 -7.22
C LEU A 149 5.42 -2.75 -5.77
N LYS A 150 4.55 -2.19 -4.94
CA LYS A 150 4.38 -2.62 -3.55
C LYS A 150 3.91 -4.07 -3.43
N VAL A 151 3.00 -4.52 -4.30
CA VAL A 151 2.57 -5.93 -4.36
C VAL A 151 3.75 -6.84 -4.72
N PHE A 152 4.56 -6.48 -5.73
CA PHE A 152 5.75 -7.26 -6.10
C PHE A 152 6.76 -7.37 -4.94
N ILE A 153 7.02 -6.27 -4.23
CA ILE A 153 7.90 -6.29 -3.06
C ILE A 153 7.31 -7.16 -1.94
N GLY A 154 6.00 -7.07 -1.68
CA GLY A 154 5.31 -7.92 -0.71
C GLY A 154 5.44 -9.41 -1.01
N PHE A 155 5.26 -9.81 -2.28
CA PHE A 155 5.51 -11.19 -2.72
C PHE A 155 6.96 -11.59 -2.51
N ALA A 156 7.92 -10.76 -2.88
CA ALA A 156 9.35 -11.05 -2.69
C ALA A 156 9.70 -11.26 -1.21
N MET A 157 9.14 -10.44 -0.31
CA MET A 157 9.30 -10.61 1.14
C MET A 157 8.75 -11.95 1.62
N ILE A 158 7.52 -12.31 1.23
CA ILE A 158 6.88 -13.57 1.64
C ILE A 158 7.62 -14.79 1.10
N ILE A 159 8.01 -14.78 -0.18
CA ILE A 159 8.77 -15.87 -0.79
C ILE A 159 10.10 -16.06 -0.05
N TRP A 160 10.81 -14.97 0.24
CA TRP A 160 12.07 -15.04 0.94
C TRP A 160 11.93 -15.57 2.38
N ILE A 161 10.88 -15.15 3.09
CA ILE A 161 10.49 -15.71 4.39
C ILE A 161 10.21 -17.22 4.29
N ALA A 162 9.38 -17.63 3.33
CA ALA A 162 9.01 -19.04 3.15
C ALA A 162 10.23 -19.92 2.84
N MET A 163 11.13 -19.46 1.97
CA MET A 163 12.38 -20.16 1.63
C MET A 163 13.32 -20.36 2.83
N LYS A 164 13.26 -19.48 3.84
CA LYS A 164 14.06 -19.62 5.06
C LYS A 164 13.41 -20.52 6.11
N LEU A 165 12.10 -20.73 6.02
CA LEU A 165 11.32 -21.51 6.98
C LEU A 165 11.16 -22.98 6.60
N ILE A 166 11.26 -23.31 5.31
CA ILE A 166 11.40 -24.68 4.80
C ILE A 166 12.80 -25.17 5.13
#